data_AF-A0A398AEC2-F1
#
_entry.id   AF-A0A398AEC2-F1
#
_cell.length_a   1.000
_cell.length_b   1.000
_cell.length_c   1.000
_cell.angle_alpha   90.00
_cell.angle_beta   90.00
_cell.angle_gamma   90.00
#
_symmetry.space_group_name_H-M   'P 1'
#
loop_
_entity.id
_entity.type
_entity.pdbx_description
1 polymer ?
#
loop_
_entity_poly.entity_id
_entity_poly.type
_entity_poly.pdbx_seq_one_letter_code
_entity_poly.pdbx_strand_id
1 'polypeptide(L)'
;MTIVSLLRATERRCLNFLTLSKTVRLIESKSHLLLSTYVYERRATEKLADDEEAETLFVALAEFEERCKEPERARFIYKFAFDHIPTGRKQYGDKEGIEDAIAGNRRFQYEDEVRKNPLNYDSWFDYAMLEETVGNKYRIREIYEMAIANIPSPEEKRYWQTHIYLWINYALYKEIKTEDVERTRDLIPHSKFSFAKIWLLAAQFEIWLLNLASARHI
;
A
#
# COMPACT_ATOMS: atom_id res chain seq x y z
N MET A 1 -6.09 -53.44 64.56
CA MET A 1 -5.99 -52.71 63.28
C MET A 1 -7.24 -51.86 63.12
N THR A 2 -7.11 -50.53 63.21
CA THR A 2 -8.25 -49.60 63.26
C THR A 2 -8.89 -49.43 61.88
N ILE A 3 -10.21 -49.31 61.85
CA ILE A 3 -11.06 -49.06 60.66
C ILE A 3 -10.53 -47.88 59.80
N VAL A 4 -9.85 -46.93 60.43
CA VAL A 4 -9.16 -45.79 59.79
C VAL A 4 -8.09 -46.23 58.78
N SER A 5 -7.40 -47.36 59.01
CA SER A 5 -6.37 -47.88 58.09
C SER A 5 -6.96 -48.51 56.82
N LEU A 6 -8.14 -49.12 56.92
CA LEU A 6 -8.87 -49.68 55.77
C LEU A 6 -9.53 -48.58 54.93
N LEU A 7 -10.08 -47.53 55.56
CA LEU A 7 -10.63 -46.36 54.86
C LEU A 7 -9.56 -45.57 54.08
N ARG A 8 -8.36 -45.41 54.65
CA ARG A 8 -7.24 -44.76 53.93
C ARG A 8 -6.70 -45.60 52.76
N ALA A 9 -6.81 -46.93 52.83
CA ALA A 9 -6.41 -47.82 51.74
C ALA A 9 -7.42 -47.85 50.59
N THR A 10 -8.72 -47.72 50.88
CA THR A 10 -9.78 -47.59 49.87
C THR A 10 -9.79 -46.19 49.25
N GLU A 11 -9.58 -45.12 50.03
CA GLU A 11 -9.42 -43.75 49.50
C GLU A 11 -8.23 -43.63 48.55
N ARG A 12 -7.06 -44.22 48.88
CA ARG A 12 -5.90 -44.23 47.97
C ARG A 12 -6.17 -45.02 46.68
N ARG A 13 -6.91 -46.13 46.73
CA ARG A 13 -7.31 -46.87 45.52
C ARG A 13 -8.29 -46.06 44.66
N CYS A 14 -9.24 -45.34 45.26
CA CYS A 14 -10.17 -44.46 44.55
C CYS A 14 -9.47 -43.23 43.95
N LEU A 15 -8.52 -42.61 44.67
CA LEU A 15 -7.67 -41.53 44.16
C LEU A 15 -6.78 -42.00 43.01
N ASN A 16 -6.19 -43.19 43.11
CA ASN A 16 -5.41 -43.79 42.02
C ASN A 16 -6.29 -44.14 40.82
N PHE A 17 -7.51 -44.63 41.01
CA PHE A 17 -8.44 -44.92 39.91
C PHE A 17 -8.95 -43.66 39.21
N LEU A 18 -9.24 -42.59 39.95
CA LEU A 18 -9.65 -41.30 39.38
C LEU A 18 -8.50 -40.61 38.65
N THR A 19 -7.26 -40.71 39.15
CA THR A 19 -6.07 -40.20 38.46
C THR A 19 -5.69 -41.04 37.25
N LEU A 20 -5.81 -42.37 37.33
CA LEU A 20 -5.66 -43.29 36.20
C LEU A 20 -6.75 -43.04 35.14
N SER A 21 -8.01 -42.85 35.51
CA SER A 21 -9.08 -42.54 34.55
C SER A 21 -8.88 -41.16 33.90
N LYS A 22 -8.40 -40.17 34.65
CA LYS A 22 -8.06 -38.85 34.09
C LYS A 22 -6.86 -38.92 33.14
N THR A 23 -5.82 -39.67 33.50
CA THR A 23 -4.63 -39.84 32.64
C THR A 23 -4.93 -40.70 31.42
N VAL A 24 -5.72 -41.77 31.54
CA VAL A 24 -6.19 -42.57 30.41
C VAL A 24 -7.06 -41.73 29.48
N ARG A 25 -8.03 -40.94 29.98
CA ARG A 25 -8.78 -40.00 29.12
C ARG A 25 -7.91 -38.93 28.50
N LEU A 26 -6.87 -38.48 29.18
CA LEU A 26 -5.89 -37.52 28.64
C LEU A 26 -5.00 -38.17 27.58
N ILE A 27 -4.66 -39.44 27.74
CA ILE A 27 -3.89 -40.23 26.75
C ILE A 27 -4.77 -40.56 25.55
N GLU A 28 -6.04 -40.91 25.76
CA GLU A 28 -7.04 -41.12 24.70
C GLU A 28 -7.33 -39.82 23.95
N SER A 29 -7.51 -38.69 24.65
CA SER A 29 -7.70 -37.40 23.97
C SER A 29 -6.47 -36.97 23.18
N LYS A 30 -5.27 -37.19 23.74
CA LYS A 30 -4.01 -36.94 23.03
C LYS A 30 -3.75 -37.93 21.90
N SER A 31 -4.19 -39.19 22.00
CA SER A 31 -4.04 -40.18 20.94
C SER A 31 -4.96 -39.87 19.77
N HIS A 32 -6.20 -39.43 20.02
CA HIS A 32 -7.09 -38.90 18.99
C HIS A 32 -6.53 -37.63 18.33
N LEU A 33 -5.89 -36.75 19.11
CA LEU A 33 -5.21 -35.56 18.59
C LEU A 33 -4.03 -35.95 17.68
N LEU A 34 -3.16 -36.84 18.13
CA LEU A 34 -2.02 -37.33 17.35
C LEU A 34 -2.45 -38.08 16.09
N LEU A 35 -3.53 -38.85 16.15
CA LEU A 35 -4.10 -39.53 15.00
C LEU A 35 -4.69 -38.54 13.99
N SER A 36 -5.38 -37.50 14.49
CA SER A 36 -5.90 -36.40 13.66
C SER A 36 -4.75 -35.68 12.95
N THR A 37 -3.72 -35.24 13.69
CA THR A 37 -2.54 -34.58 13.12
C THR A 37 -1.83 -35.49 12.10
N TYR A 38 -1.64 -36.78 12.40
CA TYR A 38 -1.01 -37.73 11.47
C TYR A 38 -1.79 -37.91 10.16
N VAL A 39 -3.13 -37.99 10.24
CA VAL A 39 -4.00 -38.08 9.06
C VAL A 39 -3.92 -36.81 8.23
N TYR A 40 -3.87 -35.63 8.86
CA TYR A 40 -3.74 -34.37 8.13
C TYR A 40 -2.34 -34.14 7.55
N GLU A 41 -1.27 -34.51 8.24
CA GLU A 41 0.11 -34.45 7.71
C GLU A 41 0.28 -35.40 6.52
N ARG A 42 -0.24 -36.62 6.60
CA ARG A 42 -0.34 -37.57 5.48
C ARG A 42 -1.15 -37.01 4.30
N ARG A 43 -2.30 -36.41 4.58
CA ARG A 43 -3.21 -35.90 3.54
C ARG A 43 -2.69 -34.61 2.90
N ALA A 44 -2.00 -33.76 3.67
CA ALA A 44 -1.30 -32.59 3.16
C ALA A 44 -0.14 -33.01 2.25
N THR A 45 0.69 -33.97 2.68
CA THR A 45 1.81 -34.48 1.85
C THR A 45 1.35 -35.21 0.58
N GLU A 46 0.24 -35.94 0.63
CA GLU A 46 -0.34 -36.64 -0.54
C GLU A 46 -1.10 -35.71 -1.49
N LYS A 47 -1.67 -34.59 -1.01
CA LYS A 47 -2.46 -33.63 -1.83
C LYS A 47 -1.73 -32.36 -2.29
N LEU A 48 -0.44 -32.23 -2.01
CA LEU A 48 0.42 -31.16 -2.57
C LEU A 48 0.54 -31.19 -4.13
N ALA A 49 -0.24 -32.02 -4.82
CA ALA A 49 -0.32 -32.07 -6.27
C ALA A 49 -1.41 -31.13 -6.86
N ASP A 50 -2.43 -30.73 -6.08
CA ASP A 50 -3.52 -29.87 -6.55
C ASP A 50 -3.63 -28.60 -5.67
N ASP A 51 -3.16 -27.47 -6.22
CA ASP A 51 -3.02 -26.18 -5.52
C ASP A 51 -4.33 -25.64 -4.90
N GLU A 52 -5.50 -25.93 -5.48
CA GLU A 52 -6.78 -25.39 -5.01
C GLU A 52 -7.29 -26.06 -3.72
N GLU A 53 -7.08 -27.36 -3.55
CA GLU A 53 -7.54 -28.08 -2.37
C GLU A 53 -6.58 -27.94 -1.19
N ALA A 54 -5.31 -27.61 -1.47
CA ALA A 54 -4.28 -27.41 -0.46
C ALA A 54 -4.59 -26.22 0.46
N GLU A 55 -5.02 -25.07 -0.09
CA GLU A 55 -5.36 -23.88 0.70
C GLU A 55 -6.46 -24.17 1.73
N THR A 56 -7.56 -24.76 1.28
CA THR A 56 -8.69 -25.10 2.16
C THR A 56 -8.30 -26.10 3.25
N LEU A 57 -7.39 -27.03 2.94
CA LEU A 57 -6.88 -28.00 3.89
C LEU A 57 -6.00 -27.34 4.97
N PHE A 58 -5.11 -26.43 4.60
CA PHE A 58 -4.23 -25.74 5.55
C PHE A 58 -5.01 -24.81 6.49
N VAL A 59 -6.04 -24.11 5.99
CA VAL A 59 -6.93 -23.29 6.83
C VAL A 59 -7.67 -24.18 7.83
N ALA A 60 -8.29 -25.27 7.36
CA ALA A 60 -9.01 -26.20 8.24
C ALA A 60 -8.11 -26.84 9.30
N LEU A 61 -6.84 -27.11 8.96
CA LEU A 61 -5.83 -27.64 9.88
C LEU A 61 -5.43 -26.62 10.94
N ALA A 62 -5.21 -25.36 10.55
CA ALA A 62 -4.86 -24.30 11.49
C ALA A 62 -6.02 -24.00 12.46
N GLU A 63 -7.26 -23.97 11.97
CA GLU A 63 -8.47 -23.85 12.80
C GLU A 63 -8.68 -25.05 13.74
N PHE A 64 -8.23 -26.25 13.34
CA PHE A 64 -8.25 -27.42 14.20
C PHE A 64 -7.23 -27.28 15.35
N GLU A 65 -5.98 -26.91 15.06
CA GLU A 65 -4.95 -26.72 16.10
C GLU A 65 -5.30 -25.55 17.03
N GLU A 66 -5.98 -24.51 16.54
CA GLU A 66 -6.53 -23.44 17.38
C GLU A 66 -7.62 -23.94 18.33
N ARG A 67 -8.55 -24.79 17.85
CA ARG A 67 -9.56 -25.46 18.70
C ARG A 67 -8.94 -26.39 19.74
N CYS A 68 -7.79 -26.98 19.43
CA CYS A 68 -7.01 -27.82 20.33
C CYS A 68 -6.14 -27.02 21.32
N LYS A 69 -6.20 -25.68 21.28
CA LYS A 69 -5.46 -24.75 22.14
C LYS A 69 -3.93 -24.76 21.93
N GLU A 70 -3.49 -25.07 20.72
CA GLU A 70 -2.07 -25.06 20.32
C GLU A 70 -1.81 -23.95 19.28
N PRO A 71 -1.84 -22.66 19.68
CA PRO A 71 -1.76 -21.53 18.74
C PRO A 71 -0.39 -21.41 18.05
N GLU A 72 0.68 -21.90 18.67
CA GLU A 72 2.02 -21.88 18.08
C GLU A 72 2.12 -22.82 16.87
N ARG A 73 1.44 -23.96 16.93
CA ARG A 73 1.37 -24.92 15.81
C ARG A 73 0.52 -24.38 14.67
N ALA A 74 -0.62 -23.77 14.98
CA ALA A 74 -1.46 -23.10 13.98
C ALA A 74 -0.66 -22.02 13.21
N ARG A 75 0.15 -21.22 13.90
CA ARG A 75 1.04 -20.22 13.27
C ARG A 75 2.08 -20.86 12.36
N PHE A 76 2.70 -21.96 12.78
CA PHE A 76 3.65 -22.69 11.96
C PHE A 76 3.00 -23.23 10.68
N ILE A 77 1.78 -23.77 10.78
CA ILE A 77 1.00 -24.26 9.65
C ILE A 77 0.67 -23.13 8.66
N TYR A 78 0.23 -21.97 9.16
CA TYR A 78 -0.01 -20.81 8.30
C TYR A 78 1.26 -20.33 7.58
N LYS A 79 2.40 -20.34 8.28
CA LYS A 79 3.69 -19.98 7.69
C LYS A 79 4.10 -20.99 6.60
N PHE A 80 3.97 -22.28 6.90
CA PHE A 80 4.29 -23.36 5.97
C PHE A 80 3.40 -23.31 4.72
N ALA A 81 2.10 -23.08 4.90
CA ALA A 81 1.13 -22.89 3.83
C ALA A 81 1.52 -21.70 2.94
N PHE A 82 1.94 -20.58 3.52
CA PHE A 82 2.38 -19.41 2.77
C PHE A 82 3.65 -19.67 1.94
N ASP A 83 4.60 -20.43 2.49
CA ASP A 83 5.87 -20.73 1.84
C ASP A 83 5.74 -21.77 0.71
N HIS A 84 4.74 -22.66 0.77
CA HIS A 84 4.59 -23.81 -0.12
C HIS A 84 3.44 -23.68 -1.13
N ILE A 85 2.42 -22.88 -0.82
CA ILE A 85 1.38 -22.53 -1.79
C ILE A 85 1.95 -21.36 -2.59
N PRO A 86 2.26 -21.52 -3.89
CA PRO A 86 2.54 -20.38 -4.73
C PRO A 86 1.30 -19.50 -4.67
N THR A 87 1.42 -18.29 -4.12
CA THR A 87 0.33 -17.31 -4.08
C THR A 87 0.05 -16.75 -5.49
N GLY A 88 -0.25 -17.65 -6.44
CA GLY A 88 -0.59 -17.36 -7.83
C GLY A 88 -2.03 -16.85 -8.02
N ARG A 89 -2.80 -16.71 -6.92
CA ARG A 89 -4.16 -16.15 -6.93
C ARG A 89 -4.37 -14.96 -5.98
N LYS A 90 -3.29 -14.32 -5.53
CA LYS A 90 -3.41 -12.86 -5.34
C LYS A 90 -3.74 -12.31 -6.72
N GLN A 91 -4.73 -11.43 -6.82
CA GLN A 91 -5.08 -10.70 -8.04
C GLN A 91 -3.92 -9.80 -8.48
N TYR A 92 -2.78 -10.39 -8.83
CA TYR A 92 -1.83 -9.87 -9.78
C TYR A 92 -2.47 -10.07 -11.16
N GLY A 93 -3.64 -9.45 -11.38
CA GLY A 93 -3.78 -8.82 -12.68
C GLY A 93 -2.56 -7.92 -12.78
N ASP A 94 -1.84 -8.04 -13.89
CA ASP A 94 -0.63 -7.27 -14.21
C ASP A 94 -0.60 -5.99 -13.40
N LYS A 95 0.27 -5.88 -12.39
CA LYS A 95 0.24 -4.73 -11.45
C LYS A 95 0.28 -3.42 -12.23
N GLU A 96 1.08 -3.42 -13.29
CA GLU A 96 1.17 -2.36 -14.29
C GLU A 96 -0.18 -2.15 -15.02
N GLY A 97 -0.85 -3.22 -15.47
CA GLY A 97 -2.17 -3.12 -16.11
C GLY A 97 -3.29 -2.61 -15.19
N ILE A 98 -3.26 -2.95 -13.90
CA ILE A 98 -4.19 -2.40 -12.90
C ILE A 98 -3.87 -0.92 -12.64
N GLU A 99 -2.60 -0.56 -12.49
CA GLU A 99 -2.15 0.82 -12.31
C GLU A 99 -2.50 1.68 -13.53
N ASP A 100 -2.32 1.16 -14.74
CA ASP A 100 -2.69 1.81 -16.00
C ASP A 100 -4.20 2.00 -16.12
N ALA A 101 -4.99 1.00 -15.74
CA ALA A 101 -6.45 1.10 -15.73
C ALA A 101 -6.95 2.13 -14.70
N ILE A 102 -6.32 2.17 -13.52
CA ILE A 102 -6.63 3.16 -12.48
C ILE A 102 -6.23 4.57 -12.96
N ALA A 103 -5.05 4.72 -13.56
CA ALA A 103 -4.59 5.99 -14.12
C ALA A 103 -5.52 6.46 -15.24
N GLY A 104 -5.96 5.55 -16.12
CA GLY A 104 -6.95 5.83 -17.17
C GLY A 104 -8.29 6.33 -16.63
N ASN A 105 -8.82 5.68 -15.60
CA ASN A 105 -10.07 6.12 -14.95
C ASN A 105 -9.92 7.47 -14.27
N ARG A 106 -8.81 7.70 -13.55
CA ARG A 106 -8.53 8.99 -12.90
C ARG A 106 -8.37 10.12 -13.90
N ARG A 107 -7.70 9.88 -15.04
CA ARG A 107 -7.58 10.86 -16.14
C ARG A 107 -8.96 11.33 -16.59
N PHE A 108 -9.88 10.41 -16.86
CA PHE A 108 -11.22 10.76 -17.31
C PHE A 108 -11.98 11.61 -16.28
N GLN A 109 -11.82 11.29 -14.98
CA GLN A 109 -12.41 12.07 -13.90
C GLN A 109 -11.87 13.50 -13.88
N TYR A 110 -10.54 13.67 -13.89
CA TYR A 110 -9.93 14.99 -13.86
C TYR A 110 -10.23 15.81 -15.12
N GLU A 111 -10.24 15.19 -16.31
CA GLU A 111 -10.64 15.86 -17.55
C GLU A 111 -12.08 16.38 -17.47
N ASP A 112 -13.00 15.61 -16.87
CA ASP A 112 -14.38 16.03 -16.68
C ASP A 112 -14.51 17.15 -15.64
N GLU A 113 -13.77 17.08 -14.53
CA GLU A 113 -13.73 18.13 -13.51
C GLU A 113 -13.20 19.46 -14.06
N VAL A 114 -12.10 19.40 -14.81
CA VAL A 114 -11.51 20.56 -15.48
C VAL A 114 -12.46 21.14 -16.52
N ARG A 115 -13.17 20.28 -17.28
CA ARG A 115 -14.16 20.73 -18.27
C ARG A 115 -15.35 21.42 -17.60
N LYS A 116 -15.78 20.92 -16.44
CA LYS A 116 -16.87 21.53 -15.66
C LYS A 116 -16.47 22.86 -15.07
N ASN A 117 -15.31 22.92 -14.42
CA ASN A 117 -14.83 24.12 -13.72
C ASN A 117 -13.33 24.37 -14.03
N PRO A 118 -13.02 25.08 -15.13
CA PRO A 118 -11.64 25.35 -15.53
C PRO A 118 -10.84 26.20 -14.54
N LEU A 119 -11.54 26.95 -13.68
CA LEU A 119 -10.93 27.79 -12.64
C LEU A 119 -10.57 27.02 -11.37
N ASN A 120 -10.91 25.73 -11.28
CA ASN A 120 -10.49 24.91 -10.15
C ASN A 120 -9.03 24.47 -10.33
N TYR A 121 -8.11 25.26 -9.78
CA TYR A 121 -6.67 24.97 -9.87
C TYR A 121 -6.27 23.70 -9.12
N ASP A 122 -7.01 23.28 -8.09
CA ASP A 122 -6.70 22.06 -7.34
C ASP A 122 -6.86 20.82 -8.24
N SER A 123 -7.93 20.75 -9.05
CA SER A 123 -8.10 19.69 -10.05
C SER A 123 -6.98 19.71 -11.11
N TRP A 124 -6.47 20.87 -11.50
CA TRP A 124 -5.33 20.97 -12.41
C TRP A 124 -4.02 20.45 -11.79
N PHE A 125 -3.79 20.69 -10.50
CA PHE A 125 -2.63 20.14 -9.79
C PHE A 125 -2.69 18.62 -9.70
N ASP A 126 -3.83 18.09 -9.28
CA ASP A 126 -4.02 16.64 -9.16
C ASP A 126 -3.87 15.96 -10.52
N TYR A 127 -4.37 16.59 -11.58
CA TYR A 127 -4.24 16.09 -12.94
C TYR A 127 -2.78 16.08 -13.43
N ALA A 128 -2.04 17.18 -13.21
CA ALA A 128 -0.63 17.26 -13.57
C ALA A 128 0.20 16.22 -12.81
N MET A 129 -0.06 16.04 -11.50
CA MET A 129 0.64 15.07 -10.67
C MET A 129 0.39 13.63 -11.13
N LEU A 130 -0.85 13.28 -11.51
CA LEU A 130 -1.16 11.98 -12.09
C LEU A 130 -0.34 11.74 -13.37
N GLU A 131 -0.24 12.72 -14.25
CA GLU A 131 0.50 12.56 -15.50
C GLU A 131 2.01 12.50 -15.30
N GLU A 132 2.53 13.19 -14.27
CA GLU A 132 3.90 13.01 -13.82
C GLU A 132 4.19 11.59 -13.32
N THR A 133 3.25 10.94 -12.62
CA THR A 133 3.42 9.54 -12.21
C THR A 133 3.46 8.57 -13.39
N VAL A 134 2.68 8.84 -14.44
CA VAL A 134 2.71 8.03 -15.66
C VAL A 134 3.93 8.35 -16.53
N GLY A 135 4.47 9.56 -16.42
CA GLY A 135 5.74 9.96 -17.03
C GLY A 135 5.65 10.38 -18.49
N ASN A 136 4.45 10.67 -19.02
CA ASN A 136 4.30 11.11 -20.41
C ASN A 136 4.61 12.61 -20.57
N LYS A 137 5.84 12.92 -21.02
CA LYS A 137 6.35 14.30 -21.12
C LYS A 137 5.48 15.24 -21.98
N TYR A 138 4.92 14.74 -23.08
CA TYR A 138 4.12 15.57 -23.99
C TYR A 138 2.81 15.99 -23.34
N ARG A 139 2.11 15.04 -22.70
CA ARG A 139 0.86 15.32 -21.99
C ARG A 139 1.04 16.24 -20.80
N ILE A 140 2.07 16.00 -19.98
CA ILE A 140 2.37 16.85 -18.84
C ILE A 140 2.53 18.30 -19.30
N ARG A 141 3.29 18.51 -20.39
CA ARG A 141 3.47 19.83 -20.99
C ARG A 141 2.15 20.45 -21.45
N GLU A 142 1.33 19.71 -22.18
CA GLU A 142 0.03 20.19 -22.66
C GLU A 142 -0.88 20.60 -21.49
N ILE A 143 -0.92 19.81 -20.42
CA ILE A 143 -1.75 20.09 -19.25
C ILE A 143 -1.29 21.35 -18.54
N TYR A 144 0.02 21.52 -18.34
CA TYR A 144 0.55 22.76 -17.78
C TYR A 144 0.25 23.97 -18.68
N GLU A 145 0.44 23.86 -20.00
CA GLU A 145 0.15 24.95 -20.94
C GLU A 145 -1.34 25.32 -20.95
N MET A 146 -2.24 24.33 -20.92
CA MET A 146 -3.69 24.54 -20.80
C MET A 146 -4.06 25.20 -19.46
N ALA A 147 -3.48 24.73 -18.36
CA ALA A 147 -3.76 25.26 -17.03
C ALA A 147 -3.24 26.71 -16.87
N ILE A 148 -2.11 27.05 -17.51
CA ILE A 148 -1.57 28.42 -17.55
C ILE A 148 -2.44 29.35 -18.41
N ALA A 149 -3.01 28.86 -19.50
CA ALA A 149 -3.92 29.64 -20.34
C ALA A 149 -5.19 30.08 -19.57
N ASN A 150 -5.60 29.32 -18.55
CA ASN A 150 -6.74 29.63 -17.68
C ASN A 150 -6.36 30.63 -16.57
N ILE A 151 -6.13 31.87 -16.99
CA ILE A 151 -5.81 32.99 -16.09
C ILE A 151 -7.05 33.34 -15.25
N PRO A 152 -6.93 33.48 -13.93
CA PRO A 152 -8.07 33.83 -13.10
C PRO A 152 -8.58 35.23 -13.47
N SER A 153 -9.89 35.33 -13.76
CA SER A 153 -10.53 36.60 -14.10
C SER A 153 -10.53 37.64 -12.97
N PRO A 154 -10.69 37.29 -11.67
CA PRO A 154 -10.60 38.28 -10.60
C PRO A 154 -9.14 38.63 -10.27
N GLU A 155 -8.85 39.93 -10.14
CA GLU A 155 -7.55 40.45 -9.69
C GLU A 155 -7.28 40.23 -8.20
N GLU A 156 -8.19 39.58 -7.49
CA GLU A 156 -8.05 39.27 -6.08
C GLU A 156 -6.86 38.34 -5.83
N LYS A 157 -5.88 38.84 -5.08
CA LYS A 157 -4.62 38.16 -4.73
C LYS A 157 -4.79 36.71 -4.26
N ARG A 158 -5.93 36.36 -3.66
CA ARG A 158 -6.24 35.02 -3.15
C ARG A 158 -6.24 33.95 -4.26
N TYR A 159 -6.83 34.22 -5.42
CA TYR A 159 -6.91 33.25 -6.51
C TYR A 159 -5.57 33.11 -7.26
N TRP A 160 -4.78 34.18 -7.28
CA TRP A 160 -3.44 34.18 -7.85
C TRP A 160 -2.45 33.32 -7.06
N GLN A 161 -2.60 33.25 -5.73
CA GLN A 161 -1.72 32.44 -4.88
C GLN A 161 -1.66 30.98 -5.36
N THR A 162 -2.80 30.36 -5.62
CA THR A 162 -2.88 28.98 -6.10
C THR A 162 -2.40 28.86 -7.55
N HIS A 163 -2.77 29.80 -8.42
CA HIS A 163 -2.33 29.81 -9.82
C HIS A 163 -0.80 29.87 -9.98
N ILE A 164 -0.11 30.56 -9.09
CA ILE A 164 1.35 30.71 -9.18
C ILE A 164 2.10 29.43 -8.85
N TYR A 165 1.57 28.63 -7.93
CA TYR A 165 2.17 27.33 -7.66
C TYR A 165 2.19 26.46 -8.93
N LEU A 166 1.27 26.67 -9.86
CA LEU A 166 1.24 25.96 -11.13
C LEU A 166 2.45 26.34 -12.00
N TRP A 167 2.79 27.65 -12.05
CA TRP A 167 3.98 28.12 -12.78
C TRP A 167 5.26 27.64 -12.13
N ILE A 168 5.33 27.66 -10.79
CA ILE A 168 6.48 27.16 -10.04
C ILE A 168 6.67 25.66 -10.33
N ASN A 169 5.59 24.87 -10.25
CA ASN A 169 5.65 23.44 -10.52
C ASN A 169 6.04 23.16 -11.99
N TYR A 170 5.53 23.94 -12.95
CA TYR A 170 5.91 23.77 -14.35
C TYR A 170 7.37 24.15 -14.62
N ALA A 171 7.87 25.23 -13.99
CA ALA A 171 9.27 25.62 -14.06
C ALA A 171 10.19 24.53 -13.47
N LEU A 172 9.85 24.01 -12.28
CA LEU A 172 10.56 22.90 -11.64
C LEU A 172 10.53 21.63 -12.50
N TYR A 173 9.39 21.30 -13.09
CA TYR A 173 9.27 20.18 -14.02
C TYR A 173 10.21 20.37 -15.21
N LYS A 174 10.23 21.56 -15.82
CA LYS A 174 11.10 21.85 -16.96
C LYS A 174 12.57 21.74 -16.61
N GLU A 175 12.97 22.29 -15.47
CA GLU A 175 14.32 22.24 -14.95
C GLU A 175 14.77 20.79 -14.71
N ILE A 176 14.00 20.01 -13.95
CA ILE A 176 14.41 18.67 -13.50
C ILE A 176 14.28 17.61 -14.59
N LYS A 177 13.24 17.68 -15.44
CA LYS A 177 12.89 16.57 -16.36
C LYS A 177 13.25 16.82 -17.82
N THR A 178 13.32 18.09 -18.23
CA THR A 178 13.62 18.47 -19.62
C THR A 178 14.94 19.25 -19.77
N GLU A 179 15.54 19.73 -18.68
CA GLU A 179 16.81 20.48 -18.66
C GLU A 179 16.81 21.71 -19.61
N ASP A 180 15.63 22.19 -20.00
CA ASP A 180 15.43 23.31 -20.93
C ASP A 180 15.57 24.65 -20.16
N VAL A 181 16.81 25.07 -19.93
CA VAL A 181 17.16 26.27 -19.14
C VAL A 181 16.56 27.55 -19.71
N GLU A 182 16.69 27.78 -21.01
CA GLU A 182 16.27 29.03 -21.66
C GLU A 182 14.75 29.22 -21.60
N ARG A 183 13.99 28.17 -21.90
CA ARG A 183 12.52 28.21 -21.87
C ARG A 183 11.94 28.31 -20.47
N THR A 184 12.73 28.00 -19.45
CA THR A 184 12.30 28.12 -18.05
C THR A 184 12.34 29.58 -17.60
N ARG A 185 13.29 30.38 -18.12
CA ARG A 185 13.38 31.83 -17.87
C ARG A 185 12.18 32.59 -18.44
N ASP A 186 11.83 32.28 -19.68
CA ASP A 186 10.73 32.95 -20.39
C ASP A 186 9.33 32.54 -19.89
N LEU A 187 9.26 31.54 -18.99
CA LEU A 187 8.01 30.99 -18.48
C LEU A 187 7.29 31.94 -17.51
N ILE A 188 8.02 32.85 -16.85
CA ILE A 188 7.48 33.70 -15.78
C ILE A 188 7.11 35.07 -16.36
N PRO A 189 5.81 35.38 -16.56
CA PRO A 189 5.36 36.72 -16.90
C PRO A 189 5.75 37.78 -15.87
N HIS A 190 6.83 38.49 -16.16
CA HIS A 190 7.35 39.57 -15.30
C HIS A 190 6.49 40.86 -15.32
N SER A 191 5.52 40.98 -16.23
CA SER A 191 4.81 42.25 -16.48
C SER A 191 3.51 42.47 -15.72
N LYS A 192 2.84 41.40 -15.26
CA LYS A 192 1.47 41.50 -14.69
C LYS A 192 1.43 41.38 -13.17
N PHE A 193 2.28 40.55 -12.57
CA PHE A 193 2.27 40.32 -11.13
C PHE A 193 3.63 39.80 -10.65
N SER A 194 4.17 40.36 -9.55
CA SER A 194 5.39 39.88 -8.90
C SER A 194 5.13 39.34 -7.49
N PHE A 195 5.25 38.03 -7.27
CA PHE A 195 5.35 37.45 -5.92
C PHE A 195 6.82 37.27 -5.54
N ALA A 196 7.19 37.69 -4.33
CA ALA A 196 8.55 37.56 -3.82
C ALA A 196 9.08 36.12 -3.89
N LYS A 197 8.22 35.11 -3.66
CA LYS A 197 8.60 33.69 -3.71
C LYS A 197 9.12 33.25 -5.10
N ILE A 198 8.50 33.72 -6.17
CA ILE A 198 8.93 33.37 -7.55
C ILE A 198 10.31 33.97 -7.83
N TRP A 199 10.54 35.22 -7.43
CA TRP A 199 11.82 35.90 -7.66
C TRP A 199 12.95 35.30 -6.82
N LEU A 200 12.67 34.90 -5.58
CA LEU A 200 13.63 34.15 -4.78
C LEU A 200 14.01 32.82 -5.45
N LEU A 201 13.04 32.09 -6.00
CA LEU A 201 13.30 30.87 -6.75
C LEU A 201 14.06 31.14 -8.06
N ALA A 202 13.74 32.21 -8.79
CA ALA A 202 14.45 32.61 -9.99
C ALA A 202 15.91 33.00 -9.69
N ALA A 203 16.16 33.73 -8.61
CA ALA A 203 17.52 34.04 -8.16
C ALA A 203 18.28 32.78 -7.75
N GLN A 204 17.64 31.86 -7.03
CA GLN A 204 18.23 30.56 -6.68
C GLN A 204 18.57 29.73 -7.92
N PHE A 205 17.67 29.71 -8.91
CA PHE A 205 17.88 29.05 -10.19
C PHE A 205 19.08 29.63 -10.94
N GLU A 206 19.20 30.96 -11.06
CA GLU A 206 20.38 31.58 -11.69
C GLU A 206 21.67 31.31 -10.92
N ILE A 207 21.62 31.21 -9.59
CA ILE A 207 22.75 30.80 -8.76
C ILE A 207 23.15 29.35 -9.07
N TRP A 208 22.19 28.43 -9.21
CA TRP A 208 22.44 27.03 -9.58
C TRP A 208 23.08 26.91 -10.96
N LEU A 209 22.69 27.79 -11.90
CA LEU A 209 23.30 27.91 -13.22
C LEU A 209 24.65 28.65 -13.22
N LEU A 210 25.17 29.04 -12.05
CA LEU A 210 26.42 29.79 -11.88
C LEU A 210 26.43 31.17 -12.54
N ASN A 211 25.25 31.74 -12.81
CA ASN A 211 25.08 33.04 -13.45
C ASN A 211 24.88 34.15 -12.39
N LEU A 212 25.98 34.48 -11.71
CA LEU A 212 26.00 35.47 -10.62
C LEU A 212 25.65 36.90 -11.07
N ALA A 213 25.82 37.22 -12.35
CA ALA A 213 25.44 38.51 -12.88
C ALA A 213 23.91 38.64 -12.91
N SER A 214 23.22 37.64 -13.46
CA SER A 214 21.77 37.66 -13.60
C SER A 214 21.08 37.51 -12.24
N ALA A 215 21.61 36.68 -11.35
CA ALA A 215 21.09 36.53 -9.99
C ALA A 215 21.13 37.84 -9.16
N ARG A 216 22.06 38.76 -9.46
CA ARG A 216 22.15 40.08 -8.80
C ARG A 216 21.21 41.12 -9.39
N HIS A 217 20.71 40.90 -10.61
CA HIS A 217 19.79 41.80 -11.30
C HIS A 217 18.32 41.54 -10.96
N ILE A 218 18.02 40.38 -10.38
CA ILE A 218 16.71 39.98 -9.84
C ILE A 218 16.50 40.60 -8.46
#